data_AF-X1M1G8-F1
#
_entry.id   AF-X1M1G8-F1
#
_cell.length_a   1.000
_cell.length_b   1.000
_cell.length_c   1.000
_cell.angle_alpha   90.00
_cell.angle_beta   90.00
_cell.angle_gamma   90.00
#
_symmetry.space_group_name_H-M   'P 1'
#
loop_
_entity.id
_entity.type
_entity.pdbx_description
1 polymer ?
#
loop_
_entity_poly.entity_id
_entity_poly.type
_entity_poly.pdbx_seq_one_letter_code
_entity_poly.pdbx_strand_id
1 'polypeptide(L)'
;PFIIVANHSSLLDPVILVVSIKPKIIFVAAAYLFEIRWLGYLLRKANSIPVQRENDIKAIKQALKILQQGGVLGIFPEGGIDRQKDDLPIKAGAAFLATRVGVPIVPIKIKGADKALPRGAKFIRSLNKIEVEIKKPIFCSRQTNKNKEIIKRVVEFYIKAIY
;
A
#
# COMPACT_ATOMS: atom_id res chain seq x y z
N PRO A 1 -8.17 -13.31 1.91
CA PRO A 1 -6.97 -12.48 1.66
C PRO A 1 -7.09 -11.65 0.37
N PHE A 2 -6.54 -10.44 0.38
CA PHE A 2 -6.36 -9.58 -0.79
C PHE A 2 -5.31 -8.51 -0.49
N ILE A 3 -4.83 -7.83 -1.52
CA ILE A 3 -3.91 -6.70 -1.39
C ILE A 3 -4.64 -5.42 -1.78
N ILE A 4 -4.64 -4.43 -0.89
CA ILE A 4 -5.06 -3.08 -1.20
C ILE A 4 -3.88 -2.34 -1.81
N VAL A 5 -4.10 -1.73 -2.96
CA VAL A 5 -3.14 -0.82 -3.58
C VAL A 5 -3.81 0.55 -3.68
N ALA A 6 -3.21 1.56 -3.07
CA ALA A 6 -3.76 2.91 -3.06
C ALA A 6 -2.70 3.95 -3.38
N ASN A 7 -3.12 5.12 -3.90
CA ASN A 7 -2.21 6.25 -4.02
C ASN A 7 -1.79 6.80 -2.65
N HIS A 8 -0.61 7.41 -2.58
CA HIS A 8 -0.06 7.96 -1.35
C HIS A 8 0.28 9.44 -1.45
N SER A 9 -0.64 10.30 -1.00
CA SER A 9 -0.54 11.75 -1.06
C SER A 9 -0.48 12.44 0.32
N SER A 10 -0.77 11.71 1.41
CA SER A 10 -0.67 12.23 2.78
C SER A 10 -0.27 11.15 3.81
N LEU A 11 0.25 11.61 4.97
CA LEU A 11 0.40 10.76 6.16
C LEU A 11 -0.95 10.23 6.67
N LEU A 12 -2.06 10.83 6.25
CA LEU A 12 -3.40 10.36 6.59
C LEU A 12 -3.85 9.13 5.80
N ASP A 13 -3.25 8.81 4.65
CA ASP A 13 -3.77 7.75 3.77
C ASP A 13 -3.89 6.38 4.46
N PRO A 14 -2.88 5.89 5.22
CA PRO A 14 -3.02 4.63 5.95
C PRO A 14 -4.17 4.67 6.96
N VAL A 15 -4.36 5.82 7.63
CA VAL A 15 -5.45 6.00 8.62
C VAL A 15 -6.80 6.00 7.93
N ILE A 16 -6.93 6.72 6.81
CA ILE A 16 -8.13 6.78 5.98
C ILE A 16 -8.53 5.37 5.52
N LEU A 17 -7.57 4.56 5.06
CA LEU A 17 -7.85 3.18 4.67
C LEU A 17 -8.31 2.31 5.84
N VAL A 18 -7.67 2.42 7.01
CA VAL A 18 -8.06 1.65 8.21
C VAL A 18 -9.47 1.99 8.68
N VAL A 19 -9.91 3.25 8.60
CA VAL A 19 -11.28 3.63 8.98
C VAL A 19 -12.31 3.30 7.90
N SER A 20 -11.90 3.24 6.63
CA SER A 20 -12.80 3.00 5.49
C SER A 20 -13.06 1.52 5.23
N ILE A 21 -12.19 0.62 5.71
CA ILE A 21 -12.17 -0.79 5.32
C ILE A 21 -12.20 -1.66 6.57
N LYS A 22 -13.22 -2.52 6.65
CA LYS A 22 -13.50 -3.37 7.83
C LYS A 22 -12.36 -4.34 8.24
N PRO A 23 -11.76 -5.15 7.34
CA PRO A 23 -10.71 -6.08 7.76
C PRO A 23 -9.45 -5.36 8.23
N LYS A 24 -8.75 -5.94 9.22
CA LYS A 24 -7.45 -5.43 9.68
C LYS A 24 -6.46 -5.41 8.51
N ILE A 25 -5.99 -4.21 8.16
CA ILE A 25 -4.98 -4.00 7.12
C ILE A 25 -3.59 -4.01 7.76
N ILE A 26 -2.69 -4.82 7.20
CA ILE A 26 -1.28 -4.81 7.58
C ILE A 26 -0.50 -4.06 6.50
N PHE A 27 0.10 -2.93 6.88
CA PHE A 27 0.86 -2.09 5.94
C PHE A 27 2.33 -2.49 5.87
N VAL A 28 2.93 -2.25 4.71
CA VAL A 28 4.39 -2.24 4.55
C VAL A 28 4.88 -0.80 4.74
N ALA A 29 5.78 -0.58 5.70
CA ALA A 29 6.28 0.75 6.06
C ALA A 29 7.81 0.75 6.18
N ALA A 30 8.44 1.88 5.85
CA ALA A 30 9.90 2.00 5.90
C ALA A 30 10.43 1.77 7.33
N ALA A 31 11.50 0.98 7.46
CA ALA A 31 12.01 0.53 8.76
C ALA A 31 12.40 1.69 9.69
N TYR A 32 12.94 2.79 9.16
CA TYR A 32 13.32 3.97 9.95
C TYR A 32 12.11 4.62 10.68
N LEU A 33 10.88 4.45 10.18
CA LEU A 33 9.68 4.97 10.85
C LEU A 33 9.41 4.25 12.19
N PHE A 34 9.93 3.04 12.37
CA PHE A 34 9.78 2.26 13.61
C PHE A 34 10.68 2.76 14.74
N GLU A 35 11.70 3.56 14.43
CA GLU A 35 12.61 4.17 15.41
C GLU A 35 12.01 5.42 16.06
N ILE A 36 11.01 6.03 15.42
CA ILE A 36 10.28 7.17 15.97
C ILE A 36 9.39 6.67 17.11
N ARG A 37 9.57 7.19 18.34
CA ARG A 37 8.99 6.63 19.57
C ARG A 37 7.48 6.33 19.48
N TRP A 38 6.66 7.34 19.22
CA TRP A 38 5.21 7.20 19.18
C TRP A 38 4.72 6.54 17.89
N LEU A 39 5.29 6.90 16.74
CA LEU A 39 4.90 6.33 15.45
C LEU A 39 5.26 4.84 15.35
N GLY A 40 6.46 4.47 15.76
CA GLY A 40 6.92 3.10 15.80
C GLY A 40 6.11 2.23 16.76
N TYR A 41 5.66 2.77 17.91
CA TYR A 41 4.74 2.06 18.79
C TYR A 41 3.41 1.76 18.07
N LEU A 42 2.84 2.74 17.36
CA LEU A 42 1.60 2.56 16.59
C LEU A 42 1.78 1.54 15.45
N LEU A 43 2.87 1.64 14.69
CA LEU A 43 3.16 0.70 13.59
C LEU A 43 3.33 -0.73 14.10
N ARG A 44 4.01 -0.93 15.25
CA ARG A 44 4.13 -2.25 15.88
C ARG A 44 2.77 -2.78 16.34
N LYS A 45 1.95 -1.94 16.98
CA LYS A 45 0.59 -2.32 17.41
C LYS A 45 -0.33 -2.67 16.23
N ALA A 46 -0.13 -2.01 15.09
CA ALA A 46 -0.82 -2.31 13.83
C ALA A 46 -0.30 -3.59 13.14
N ASN A 47 0.77 -4.21 13.63
CA ASN A 47 1.49 -5.33 13.00
C ASN A 47 2.08 -4.99 11.63
N SER A 48 2.41 -3.72 11.37
CA SER A 48 3.01 -3.28 10.11
C SER A 48 4.36 -3.98 9.86
N ILE A 49 4.65 -4.28 8.59
CA ILE A 49 5.88 -4.92 8.16
C ILE A 49 6.95 -3.84 7.91
N PRO A 50 8.07 -3.84 8.65
CA PRO A 50 9.19 -2.95 8.37
C PRO A 50 9.91 -3.39 7.09
N VAL A 51 10.25 -2.44 6.22
CA VAL A 51 11.06 -2.68 5.01
C VAL A 51 12.28 -1.77 4.99
N GLN A 52 13.48 -2.35 4.85
CA GLN A 52 14.73 -1.56 4.79
C GLN A 52 15.06 -1.10 3.36
N ARG A 53 14.84 -1.97 2.37
CA ARG A 53 15.15 -1.72 0.96
C ARG A 53 14.21 -2.48 0.04
N GLU A 54 14.19 -2.09 -1.23
CA GLU A 54 13.53 -2.87 -2.26
C GLU A 54 14.17 -4.26 -2.34
N ASN A 55 13.33 -5.31 -2.33
CA ASN A 55 13.73 -6.73 -2.25
C ASN A 55 14.21 -7.21 -0.86
N ASP A 56 13.78 -6.59 0.23
CA ASP A 56 13.94 -7.16 1.56
C ASP A 56 13.22 -8.52 1.67
N ILE A 57 14.01 -9.60 1.63
CA ILE A 57 13.53 -10.98 1.65
C ILE A 57 12.71 -11.27 2.92
N LYS A 58 13.07 -10.66 4.07
CA LYS A 58 12.34 -10.87 5.33
C LYS A 58 10.93 -10.27 5.23
N ALA A 59 10.83 -9.03 4.74
CA ALA A 59 9.55 -8.36 4.53
C ALA A 59 8.67 -9.11 3.51
N ILE A 60 9.26 -9.59 2.40
CA ILE A 60 8.56 -10.39 1.39
C ILE A 60 8.03 -11.69 2.00
N LYS A 61 8.86 -12.44 2.74
CA LYS A 61 8.43 -13.68 3.41
C LYS A 61 7.28 -13.43 4.39
N GLN A 62 7.34 -12.35 5.16
CA GLN A 62 6.30 -11.97 6.10
C GLN A 62 4.99 -11.61 5.38
N ALA A 63 5.07 -10.82 4.31
CA ALA A 63 3.93 -10.46 3.47
C ALA A 63 3.26 -11.70 2.86
N LEU A 64 4.04 -12.62 2.29
CA LEU A 64 3.54 -13.89 1.75
C LEU A 64 2.84 -14.72 2.82
N LYS A 65 3.44 -14.84 4.02
CA LYS A 65 2.84 -15.58 5.15
C LYS A 65 1.48 -15.00 5.54
N ILE A 66 1.38 -13.67 5.64
CA ILE A 66 0.11 -12.99 5.98
C ILE A 66 -0.97 -13.29 4.94
N LEU A 67 -0.64 -13.19 3.64
CA LEU A 67 -1.60 -13.46 2.58
C LEU A 67 -2.04 -14.94 2.56
N GLN A 68 -1.12 -15.87 2.77
CA GLN A 68 -1.41 -17.30 2.87
C GLN A 68 -2.29 -17.63 4.07
N GLN A 69 -2.18 -16.87 5.17
CA GLN A 69 -3.03 -16.99 6.36
C GLN A 69 -4.38 -16.26 6.23
N GLY A 70 -4.73 -15.77 5.04
CA GLY A 70 -6.02 -15.12 4.80
C GLY A 70 -6.05 -13.61 5.10
N GLY A 71 -4.94 -13.02 5.52
CA GLY A 71 -4.83 -11.61 5.88
C GLY A 71 -4.91 -10.63 4.71
N VAL A 72 -4.99 -9.33 5.05
CA VAL A 72 -5.08 -8.22 4.09
C VAL A 72 -3.84 -7.35 4.21
N LEU A 73 -3.19 -7.07 3.07
CA LEU A 73 -2.06 -6.15 3.01
C LEU A 73 -2.48 -4.80 2.45
N GLY A 74 -1.93 -3.72 2.98
CA GLY A 74 -2.01 -2.38 2.42
C GLY A 74 -0.66 -1.96 1.85
N ILE A 75 -0.62 -1.61 0.57
CA ILE A 75 0.63 -1.22 -0.12
C ILE A 75 0.39 0.08 -0.89
N PHE A 76 1.27 1.05 -0.65
CA PHE A 76 1.40 2.27 -1.41
C PHE A 76 2.54 2.09 -2.41
N PRO A 77 2.26 1.92 -3.71
CA PRO A 77 3.26 1.45 -4.66
C PRO A 77 4.28 2.54 -5.04
N GLU A 78 4.06 3.80 -4.66
CA GLU A 78 5.04 4.89 -4.78
C GLU A 78 6.21 4.74 -3.80
N GLY A 79 5.97 4.07 -2.66
CA GLY A 79 6.97 3.90 -1.60
C GLY A 79 7.30 5.19 -0.81
N GLY A 80 6.44 6.22 -0.87
CA GLY A 80 6.53 7.47 -0.12
C GLY A 80 5.36 8.42 -0.42
N ILE A 81 5.21 9.48 0.38
CA ILE A 81 4.08 10.46 0.34
C ILE A 81 4.35 11.57 -0.68
N ASP A 82 4.70 11.12 -1.87
CA ASP A 82 4.98 11.89 -3.06
C ASP A 82 6.09 12.97 -3.02
N ARG A 83 6.98 12.81 -3.99
CA ARG A 83 8.09 13.66 -4.39
C ARG A 83 7.71 14.07 -5.82
N GLN A 84 7.25 15.31 -6.00
CA GLN A 84 6.77 15.92 -7.26
C GLN A 84 6.45 14.97 -8.44
N LYS A 85 5.15 14.85 -8.73
CA LYS A 85 4.50 14.57 -10.03
C LYS A 85 5.46 14.26 -11.19
N ASP A 86 5.40 13.00 -11.62
CA ASP A 86 5.35 12.52 -13.03
C ASP A 86 6.32 11.39 -13.40
N ASP A 87 7.37 11.07 -12.63
CA ASP A 87 8.40 10.12 -13.11
C ASP A 87 8.90 9.03 -12.14
N LEU A 88 8.35 8.88 -10.93
CA LEU A 88 8.83 7.80 -10.05
C LEU A 88 8.24 6.44 -10.46
N PRO A 89 9.09 5.42 -10.63
CA PRO A 89 8.64 4.09 -11.03
C PRO A 89 7.78 3.49 -9.93
N ILE A 90 6.51 3.24 -10.25
CA ILE A 90 5.59 2.46 -9.43
C ILE A 90 6.22 1.09 -9.14
N LYS A 91 6.38 0.77 -7.87
CA LYS A 91 7.02 -0.47 -7.44
C LYS A 91 6.10 -1.66 -7.70
N ALA A 92 6.65 -2.70 -8.33
CA ALA A 92 5.92 -3.91 -8.67
C ALA A 92 5.67 -4.88 -7.49
N GLY A 93 5.99 -4.48 -6.25
CA GLY A 93 5.93 -5.35 -5.07
C GLY A 93 4.54 -5.93 -4.81
N ALA A 94 3.48 -5.12 -4.98
CA ALA A 94 2.10 -5.57 -4.82
C ALA A 94 1.73 -6.62 -5.89
N ALA A 95 2.03 -6.35 -7.16
CA ALA A 95 1.78 -7.28 -8.26
C ALA A 95 2.55 -8.60 -8.09
N PHE A 96 3.82 -8.52 -7.65
CA PHE A 96 4.62 -9.71 -7.35
C PHE A 96 4.00 -10.56 -6.23
N LEU A 97 3.59 -9.95 -5.11
CA LEU A 97 2.97 -10.68 -4.00
C LEU A 97 1.62 -11.29 -4.41
N ALA A 98 0.78 -10.52 -5.11
CA ALA A 98 -0.54 -10.96 -5.57
C ALA A 98 -0.44 -12.17 -6.49
N THR A 99 0.42 -12.10 -7.50
CA THR A 99 0.64 -13.20 -8.46
C THR A 99 1.34 -14.40 -7.81
N ARG A 100 2.22 -14.18 -6.82
CA ARG A 100 2.90 -15.29 -6.13
C ARG A 100 1.95 -16.14 -5.28
N VAL A 101 0.95 -15.52 -4.65
CA VAL A 101 -0.03 -16.22 -3.80
C VAL A 101 -1.27 -16.62 -4.60
N GLY A 102 -1.65 -15.84 -5.62
CA GLY A 102 -2.91 -15.99 -6.36
C GLY A 102 -4.06 -15.28 -5.66
N VAL A 103 -3.85 -14.06 -5.16
CA VAL A 103 -4.86 -13.27 -4.45
C VAL A 103 -5.20 -12.01 -5.24
N PRO A 104 -6.43 -11.47 -5.12
CA PRO A 104 -6.81 -10.27 -5.85
C PRO A 104 -6.12 -9.02 -5.29
N ILE A 105 -5.93 -8.04 -6.17
CA ILE A 105 -5.60 -6.66 -5.84
C ILE A 105 -6.88 -5.82 -5.87
N VAL A 106 -7.09 -5.00 -4.85
CA VAL A 106 -8.18 -4.02 -4.78
C VAL A 106 -7.57 -2.62 -4.90
N PRO A 107 -7.67 -1.97 -6.08
CA PRO A 107 -7.18 -0.62 -6.25
C PRO A 107 -8.10 0.39 -5.54
N ILE A 108 -7.52 1.39 -4.87
CA ILE A 108 -8.26 2.43 -4.16
C ILE A 108 -7.68 3.79 -4.51
N LYS A 109 -8.54 4.75 -4.86
CA LYS A 109 -8.16 6.15 -5.05
C LYS A 109 -8.60 6.98 -3.85
N ILE A 110 -7.66 7.69 -3.25
CA ILE A 110 -7.90 8.62 -2.14
C ILE A 110 -7.71 10.05 -2.67
N LYS A 111 -8.72 10.91 -2.47
CA LYS A 111 -8.68 12.32 -2.85
C LYS A 111 -8.89 13.22 -1.64
N GLY A 112 -8.16 14.34 -1.59
CA GLY A 112 -8.34 15.39 -0.58
C GLY A 112 -7.51 15.19 0.70
N ALA A 113 -6.85 14.05 0.89
CA ALA A 113 -6.00 13.79 2.04
C ALA A 113 -4.77 14.73 2.08
N ASP A 114 -4.20 15.04 0.92
CA ASP A 114 -3.13 16.01 0.70
C ASP A 114 -3.53 17.44 1.08
N LYS A 115 -4.80 17.80 0.90
CA LYS A 115 -5.34 19.09 1.34
C LYS A 115 -5.63 19.11 2.84
N ALA A 116 -6.11 18.00 3.38
CA ALA A 116 -6.43 17.87 4.81
C ALA A 116 -5.16 17.91 5.67
N LEU A 117 -4.14 17.13 5.32
CA LEU A 117 -2.82 17.16 5.96
C LEU A 117 -1.74 17.22 4.88
N PRO A 118 -1.37 18.44 4.44
CA PRO A 118 -0.28 18.63 3.49
C PRO A 118 1.04 18.13 4.05
N ARG A 119 1.95 17.74 3.15
CA ARG A 119 3.30 17.30 3.53
C ARG A 119 4.01 18.38 4.38
N GLY A 120 4.61 17.95 5.48
CA GLY A 120 5.31 18.84 6.42
C GLY A 120 4.39 19.61 7.38
N ALA A 121 3.07 19.57 7.18
CA ALA A 121 2.14 20.11 8.15
C ALA A 121 2.15 19.24 9.44
N LYS A 122 2.19 19.92 10.59
CA LYS A 122 2.11 19.27 11.91
C LYS A 122 0.66 19.01 12.36
N PHE A 123 -0.30 19.72 11.75
CA PHE A 123 -1.71 19.70 12.11
C PHE A 123 -2.58 19.68 10.86
N ILE A 124 -3.80 19.15 11.00
CA ILE A 124 -4.83 19.16 9.95
C ILE A 124 -5.12 20.62 9.57
N ARG A 125 -4.97 20.94 8.29
CA ARG A 125 -5.14 22.28 7.73
C ARG A 125 -6.52 22.50 7.14
N SER A 126 -7.24 21.42 6.84
CA SER A 126 -8.57 21.49 6.24
C SER A 126 -9.42 20.30 6.67
N LEU A 127 -10.70 20.57 6.93
CA LEU A 127 -11.74 19.56 7.14
C LEU A 127 -12.54 19.28 5.86
N ASN A 128 -11.98 19.64 4.71
CA ASN A 128 -12.60 19.37 3.42
C ASN A 128 -12.85 17.86 3.25
N LYS A 129 -13.88 17.55 2.48
CA LYS A 129 -14.29 16.18 2.18
C LYS A 129 -13.11 15.37 1.62
N ILE A 130 -12.87 14.22 2.25
CA ILE A 130 -11.97 13.17 1.75
C ILE A 130 -12.83 12.13 1.04
N GLU A 131 -12.45 11.76 -0.18
CA GLU A 131 -13.14 10.74 -0.96
C GLU A 131 -12.28 9.50 -1.10
N VAL A 132 -12.90 8.33 -0.86
CA VAL A 132 -12.28 7.02 -0.99
C VAL A 132 -13.05 6.23 -2.03
N GLU A 133 -12.45 6.04 -3.20
CA GLU A 133 -13.05 5.30 -4.31
C GLU A 133 -12.45 3.90 -4.40
N ILE A 134 -13.23 2.88 -4.05
CA ILE A 134 -12.84 1.48 -4.18
C ILE A 134 -13.14 1.01 -5.60
N LYS A 135 -12.11 0.53 -6.32
CA LYS A 135 -12.23 0.08 -7.71
C LYS A 135 -12.50 -1.41 -7.80
N LYS A 136 -12.81 -1.87 -9.02
CA LYS A 136 -13.03 -3.30 -9.29
C LYS A 136 -11.76 -4.10 -8.96
N PRO A 137 -11.88 -5.24 -8.28
CA PRO A 137 -10.73 -6.10 -8.00
C PRO A 137 -10.07 -6.62 -9.27
N ILE A 138 -8.74 -6.68 -9.26
CA ILE A 138 -7.91 -7.32 -10.29
C ILE A 138 -7.54 -8.70 -9.76
N PHE A 139 -8.14 -9.74 -10.33
CA PHE A 139 -7.86 -11.12 -9.95
C PHE A 139 -6.53 -11.58 -10.54
N CYS A 140 -5.67 -12.18 -9.70
CA CYS A 140 -4.38 -12.71 -10.11
C CYS A 140 -4.36 -14.22 -9.94
N SER A 141 -3.97 -14.95 -11.00
CA SER A 141 -3.70 -16.38 -10.92
C SER A 141 -2.34 -16.63 -10.28
N ARG A 142 -2.24 -17.69 -9.47
CA ARG A 142 -0.99 -18.08 -8.81
C ARG A 142 0.07 -18.46 -9.84
N GLN A 143 1.26 -17.86 -9.73
CA GLN A 143 2.41 -18.12 -10.59
C GLN A 143 3.55 -18.78 -9.81
N THR A 144 4.05 -19.91 -10.31
CA THR A 144 5.20 -20.63 -9.73
C THR A 144 6.55 -20.00 -10.13
N ASN A 145 6.61 -19.40 -11.32
CA ASN A 145 7.79 -18.70 -11.84
C ASN A 145 7.59 -17.19 -11.87
N LYS A 146 8.68 -16.43 -11.79
CA LYS A 146 8.64 -14.95 -11.85
C LYS A 146 8.45 -14.50 -13.29
N ASN A 147 7.20 -14.51 -13.77
CA ASN A 147 6.86 -13.97 -15.07
C ASN A 147 6.77 -12.43 -15.00
N LYS A 148 7.81 -11.75 -15.50
CA LYS A 148 7.93 -10.29 -15.46
C LYS A 148 6.82 -9.59 -16.25
N GLU A 149 6.35 -10.18 -17.34
CA GLU A 149 5.33 -9.59 -18.21
C GLU A 149 3.95 -9.57 -17.55
N ILE A 150 3.57 -10.68 -16.89
CA ILE A 150 2.34 -10.73 -16.10
C ILE A 150 2.38 -9.70 -14.97
N ILE A 151 3.50 -9.61 -14.25
CA ILE A 151 3.67 -8.63 -13.17
C ILE A 151 3.51 -7.21 -13.72
N LYS A 152 4.18 -6.88 -14.83
CA LYS A 152 4.08 -5.56 -15.48
C LYS A 152 2.65 -5.22 -15.86
N ARG A 153 1.93 -6.17 -16.47
CA ARG A 153 0.52 -5.98 -16.86
C ARG A 153 -0.39 -5.73 -15.66
N VAL A 154 -0.19 -6.44 -14.56
CA VAL A 154 -0.93 -6.22 -13.31
C VAL A 154 -0.65 -4.83 -12.75
N VAL A 155 0.61 -4.36 -12.82
CA VAL A 155 0.99 -3.00 -12.46
C VAL A 155 0.24 -1.96 -13.28
N GLU A 156 0.27 -2.09 -14.61
CA GLU A 156 -0.45 -1.20 -15.53
C GLU A 156 -1.95 -1.15 -15.23
N PHE A 157 -2.56 -2.30 -14.91
CA PHE A 157 -3.99 -2.35 -14.56
C PHE A 157 -4.34 -1.58 -13.30
N TYR A 158 -3.58 -1.73 -12.20
CA TYR A 158 -3.90 -0.98 -10.99
C TYR A 158 -3.51 0.49 -11.11
N ILE A 159 -2.45 0.85 -11.85
CA ILE A 159 -2.12 2.25 -12.15
C ILE A 159 -3.29 2.91 -12.85
N LYS A 160 -3.77 2.31 -13.96
CA LYS A 160 -4.91 2.82 -14.73
C LYS A 160 -6.21 2.94 -13.89
N ALA A 161 -6.36 2.10 -12.87
CA ALA A 161 -7.51 2.16 -11.99
C ALA A 161 -7.43 3.28 -10.94
N ILE A 162 -6.23 3.63 -10.49
CA ILE A 162 -5.99 4.55 -9.38
C ILE A 162 -5.75 5.99 -9.87
N TYR A 163 -4.87 6.18 -10.85
CA TYR A 163 -4.46 7.51 -11.32
C TYR A 163 -5.32 7.94 -12.50
#